data_AF-A0A7W9TAP8-F1
#
_entry.id   AF-A0A7W9TAP8-F1
#
_cell.length_a   1.000
_cell.length_b   1.000
_cell.length_c   1.000
_cell.angle_alpha   90.00
_cell.angle_beta   90.00
_cell.angle_gamma   90.00
#
_symmetry.space_group_name_H-M   'P 1'
#
loop_
_entity.id
_entity.type
_entity.pdbx_description
1 polymer ?
#
loop_
_entity_poly.entity_id
_entity_poly.type
_entity_poly.pdbx_seq_one_letter_code
_entity_poly.pdbx_strand_id
1 'polypeptide(L)'
;MSNDGGGTDDAQGRLVGGRYRLVERIGSGGTGTVWRALDELEQREVAVRQPRLPGAPEDESHRRAAHRLHREARAAARVDHPAAVTIHDVVVEAEQRGEHPGPVGPDELDAAEALDGLPWIVMELVPGESLADRLRRGPVDVPEAARIGLAVLGALRAAHSVGIVHRDVKPAHVLLGPHGRVVVTDFGIAHVQGEDPLTGNGEAAADSPEFVAPERMSAGRIAGPASDLWSLGALLYAAVEGSSPFLRTTPEATLAAILAAEPPEPTRAGPLGPLIARLLVPDPEQRPDAEEVAKELEAVAGPAPAEPRTAGHPRQPDDRTASRPGLVPAAVSTAAPAVAPAEVRPAPASAAPPTPHTQQDPIPAKRQSLLRPGPLALLSALLAGGIGAVTQLAETSSAESAGQAADATDVWSPHPEPDMAAVLHLPRHYRPLDRTGSATDQPRTVLYGDERTGTIQVRLLFWDKAPASPADQARTAQETGGETRYARTGVQGHEAALADTTYRRGETPRRLMRLIVRTDDDRMYELRVDMPKGTPEEEEGTSVFEGARDRLGIVKG
;
A
#
# COMPACT_ATOMS: atom_id res chain seq x y z
N MET A 1 15.61 1.18 -42.49
CA MET A 1 15.41 -0.15 -41.88
C MET A 1 16.11 -0.12 -40.54
N SER A 2 15.41 0.36 -39.52
CA SER A 2 15.84 0.28 -38.12
C SER A 2 15.00 -0.82 -37.49
N ASN A 3 15.69 -1.78 -36.89
CA ASN A 3 15.13 -3.01 -36.36
C ASN A 3 14.98 -2.83 -34.84
N ASP A 4 13.88 -2.20 -34.42
CA ASP A 4 13.47 -2.17 -33.01
C ASP A 4 12.76 -3.49 -32.69
N GLY A 5 13.55 -4.53 -32.40
CA GLY A 5 13.09 -5.87 -32.09
C GLY A 5 12.80 -6.05 -30.59
N GLY A 6 11.53 -6.30 -30.26
CA GLY A 6 11.07 -6.71 -28.93
C GLY A 6 9.56 -6.49 -28.76
N GLY A 7 8.74 -7.36 -29.35
CA GLY A 7 7.31 -7.16 -29.60
C GLY A 7 6.43 -7.00 -28.34
N THR A 8 5.61 -5.95 -28.33
CA THR A 8 4.60 -5.71 -27.29
C THR A 8 3.18 -6.13 -27.70
N ASP A 9 3.00 -6.63 -28.94
CA ASP A 9 1.80 -7.33 -29.43
C ASP A 9 1.89 -8.87 -29.24
N ASP A 10 3.04 -9.40 -28.78
CA ASP A 10 3.35 -10.85 -28.77
C ASP A 10 2.87 -11.59 -27.50
N ALA A 11 2.22 -10.89 -26.57
CA ALA A 11 1.66 -11.50 -25.36
C ALA A 11 0.20 -11.95 -25.52
N GLN A 12 -0.48 -11.54 -26.60
CA GLN A 12 -1.86 -11.96 -26.86
C GLN A 12 -1.91 -13.48 -27.12
N GLY A 13 -2.75 -14.20 -26.39
CA GLY A 13 -2.83 -15.66 -26.43
C GLY A 13 -1.82 -16.40 -25.53
N ARG A 14 -0.89 -15.69 -24.87
CA ARG A 14 0.03 -16.26 -23.86
C ARG A 14 -0.77 -16.88 -22.72
N LEU A 15 -0.33 -18.03 -22.25
CA LEU A 15 -0.92 -18.71 -21.10
C LEU A 15 -0.06 -18.45 -19.86
N VAL A 16 -0.58 -17.63 -18.94
CA VAL A 16 0.09 -17.29 -17.68
C VAL A 16 -0.21 -18.35 -16.62
N GLY A 17 0.84 -18.88 -15.99
CA GLY A 17 0.71 -19.90 -14.93
C GLY A 17 0.06 -21.20 -15.38
N GLY A 18 0.07 -21.48 -16.69
CA GLY A 18 -0.62 -22.63 -17.27
C GLY A 18 -2.15 -22.57 -17.18
N ARG A 19 -2.76 -21.43 -16.81
CA ARG A 19 -4.20 -21.31 -16.53
C ARG A 19 -4.87 -20.08 -17.14
N TYR A 20 -4.19 -18.93 -17.17
CA TYR A 20 -4.81 -17.67 -17.53
C TYR A 20 -4.36 -17.24 -18.93
N ARG A 21 -5.23 -17.39 -19.93
CA ARG A 21 -4.92 -17.03 -21.31
C ARG A 21 -5.16 -15.54 -21.53
N LEU A 22 -4.11 -14.77 -21.85
CA LEU A 22 -4.23 -13.34 -22.14
C LEU A 22 -5.03 -13.13 -23.43
N VAL A 23 -6.06 -12.29 -23.38
CA VAL A 23 -6.99 -12.04 -24.50
C VAL A 23 -6.71 -10.69 -25.15
N GLU A 24 -6.63 -9.62 -24.37
CA GLU A 24 -6.30 -8.28 -24.88
C GLU A 24 -5.76 -7.40 -23.76
N ARG A 25 -4.98 -6.37 -24.14
CA ARG A 25 -4.49 -5.38 -23.18
C ARG A 25 -5.58 -4.35 -22.89
N ILE A 26 -5.93 -4.18 -21.62
CA ILE A 26 -6.97 -3.24 -21.17
C ILE A 26 -6.40 -1.99 -20.48
N GLY A 27 -5.11 -2.01 -20.10
CA GLY A 27 -4.44 -0.84 -19.53
C GLY A 27 -2.92 -0.99 -19.50
N SER A 28 -2.21 0.13 -19.46
CA SER A 28 -0.77 0.19 -19.25
C SER A 28 -0.37 1.52 -18.59
N GLY A 29 0.55 1.49 -17.63
CA GLY A 29 1.07 2.68 -16.96
C GLY A 29 2.40 2.40 -16.25
N GLY A 30 2.88 3.36 -15.43
CA GLY A 30 4.14 3.23 -14.72
C GLY A 30 4.23 2.01 -13.80
N THR A 31 3.09 1.49 -13.34
CA THR A 31 3.00 0.38 -12.39
C THR A 31 2.88 -1.00 -13.06
N GLY A 32 2.67 -1.06 -14.37
CA GLY A 32 2.56 -2.31 -15.12
C GLY A 32 1.58 -2.28 -16.29
N THR A 33 1.31 -3.46 -16.85
CA THR A 33 0.33 -3.69 -17.91
C THR A 33 -0.79 -4.57 -17.39
N VAL A 34 -2.04 -4.23 -17.69
CA VAL A 34 -3.22 -5.02 -17.31
C VAL A 34 -3.85 -5.60 -18.57
N TRP A 35 -4.15 -6.89 -18.52
CA TRP A 35 -4.74 -7.67 -19.60
C TRP A 35 -6.10 -8.20 -19.16
N ARG A 36 -7.09 -8.20 -20.06
CA ARG A 36 -8.21 -9.12 -19.96
C ARG A 36 -7.70 -10.51 -20.33
N ALA A 37 -8.02 -11.50 -19.52
CA ALA A 37 -7.63 -12.88 -19.72
C ALA A 37 -8.80 -13.84 -19.45
N LEU A 38 -8.72 -15.04 -19.99
CA LEU A 38 -9.65 -16.13 -19.70
C LEU A 38 -8.99 -17.09 -18.71
N ASP A 39 -9.64 -17.31 -17.57
CA ASP A 39 -9.33 -18.43 -16.68
C ASP A 39 -9.87 -19.71 -17.33
N GLU A 40 -8.97 -20.55 -17.88
CA GLU A 40 -9.37 -21.76 -18.61
C GLU A 40 -9.94 -22.85 -17.69
N LEU A 41 -9.66 -22.79 -16.38
CA LEU A 41 -10.19 -23.77 -15.43
C LEU A 41 -11.62 -23.42 -15.01
N GLU A 42 -11.85 -22.16 -14.64
CA GLU A 42 -13.16 -21.70 -14.16
C GLU A 42 -14.06 -21.13 -15.27
N GLN A 43 -13.53 -21.03 -16.50
CA GLN A 43 -14.24 -20.52 -17.68
C GLN A 43 -14.84 -19.12 -17.45
N ARG A 44 -14.07 -18.22 -16.83
CA ARG A 44 -14.46 -16.84 -16.55
C ARG A 44 -13.41 -15.85 -17.02
N GLU A 45 -13.85 -14.64 -17.36
CA GLU A 45 -12.93 -13.54 -17.65
C GLU A 45 -12.36 -12.95 -16.36
N VAL A 46 -11.06 -12.65 -16.38
CA VAL A 46 -10.30 -12.07 -15.27
C VAL A 46 -9.40 -10.94 -15.79
N ALA A 47 -8.98 -10.06 -14.90
CA ALA A 47 -7.93 -9.09 -15.18
C ALA A 47 -6.59 -9.66 -14.67
N VAL A 48 -5.55 -9.59 -15.50
CA VAL A 48 -4.21 -10.10 -15.19
C VAL A 48 -3.22 -8.96 -15.32
N ARG A 49 -2.59 -8.59 -14.20
CA ARG A 49 -1.62 -7.51 -14.12
C ARG A 49 -0.20 -8.05 -14.17
N GLN A 50 0.52 -7.65 -15.21
CA GLN A 50 1.95 -7.79 -15.36
C GLN A 50 2.64 -6.57 -14.72
N PRO A 51 3.35 -6.73 -13.60
CA PRO A 51 4.03 -5.61 -12.97
C PRO A 51 5.23 -5.15 -13.79
N ARG A 52 5.59 -3.87 -13.63
CA ARG A 52 6.88 -3.34 -14.09
C ARG A 52 7.77 -3.15 -12.87
N LEU A 53 8.88 -3.88 -12.79
CA LEU A 53 9.85 -3.78 -11.69
C LEU A 53 11.10 -3.02 -12.16
N PRO A 54 11.79 -2.30 -11.26
CA PRO A 54 13.06 -1.65 -11.56
C PRO A 54 14.19 -2.68 -11.69
N GLY A 55 15.24 -2.33 -12.43
CA GLY A 55 16.39 -3.20 -12.66
C GLY A 55 16.14 -4.29 -13.71
N ALA A 56 17.22 -4.90 -14.17
CA ALA A 56 17.17 -6.07 -15.04
C ALA A 56 16.68 -7.31 -14.25
N PRO A 57 16.02 -8.29 -14.89
CA PRO A 57 15.52 -9.49 -14.20
C PRO A 57 16.60 -10.25 -13.40
N GLU A 58 17.85 -10.19 -13.86
CA GLU A 58 18.99 -10.81 -13.20
C GLU A 58 19.47 -10.06 -11.95
N ASP A 59 19.03 -8.81 -11.75
CA ASP A 59 19.47 -7.98 -10.64
C ASP A 59 18.84 -8.44 -9.31
N GLU A 60 19.64 -8.48 -8.25
CA GLU A 60 19.13 -8.79 -6.90
C GLU A 60 18.12 -7.72 -6.42
N SER A 61 18.23 -6.48 -6.90
CA SER A 61 17.23 -5.43 -6.65
C SER A 61 15.87 -5.77 -7.27
N HIS A 62 15.85 -6.34 -8.48
CA HIS A 62 14.66 -6.82 -9.18
C HIS A 62 14.04 -8.01 -8.44
N ARG A 63 14.85 -8.98 -8.03
CA ARG A 63 14.38 -10.14 -7.23
C ARG A 63 13.76 -9.67 -5.92
N ARG A 64 14.46 -8.82 -5.15
CA ARG A 64 13.90 -8.23 -3.91
C ARG A 64 12.60 -7.49 -4.16
N ALA A 65 12.49 -6.75 -5.26
CA ALA A 65 11.27 -6.07 -5.68
C ALA A 65 10.13 -7.08 -5.97
N ALA A 66 10.40 -8.16 -6.70
CA ALA A 66 9.45 -9.23 -6.99
C ALA A 66 8.96 -9.94 -5.72
N HIS A 67 9.85 -10.25 -4.78
CA HIS A 67 9.48 -10.84 -3.49
C HIS A 67 8.59 -9.92 -2.65
N ARG A 68 8.89 -8.62 -2.58
CA ARG A 68 8.03 -7.65 -1.88
C ARG A 68 6.65 -7.60 -2.51
N LEU A 69 6.60 -7.48 -3.83
CA LEU A 69 5.37 -7.44 -4.59
C LEU A 69 4.50 -8.68 -4.38
N HIS A 70 5.10 -9.87 -4.41
CA HIS A 70 4.39 -11.12 -4.16
C HIS A 70 3.76 -11.15 -2.76
N ARG A 71 4.52 -10.75 -1.74
CA ARG A 71 4.03 -10.66 -0.36
C ARG A 71 2.90 -9.64 -0.22
N GLU A 72 3.04 -8.46 -0.83
CA GLU A 72 2.04 -7.39 -0.79
C GLU A 72 0.75 -7.79 -1.53
N ALA A 73 0.86 -8.39 -2.71
CA ALA A 73 -0.29 -8.90 -3.46
C ALA A 73 -1.04 -10.00 -2.69
N ARG A 74 -0.31 -10.91 -2.01
CA ARG A 74 -0.93 -11.92 -1.13
C ARG A 74 -1.61 -11.33 0.09
N ALA A 75 -1.04 -10.27 0.68
CA ALA A 75 -1.70 -9.54 1.75
C ALA A 75 -2.99 -8.88 1.23
N ALA A 76 -2.92 -8.20 0.08
CA ALA A 76 -4.07 -7.54 -0.55
C ALA A 76 -5.20 -8.51 -0.91
N ALA A 77 -4.90 -9.77 -1.21
CA ALA A 77 -5.91 -10.80 -1.44
C ALA A 77 -6.77 -11.13 -0.21
N ARG A 78 -6.40 -10.68 0.99
CA ARG A 78 -7.19 -10.84 2.22
C ARG A 78 -8.24 -9.74 2.41
N VAL A 79 -8.21 -8.69 1.59
CA VAL A 79 -9.18 -7.58 1.68
C VAL A 79 -10.51 -8.06 1.12
N ASP A 80 -11.51 -8.18 1.99
CA ASP A 80 -12.88 -8.56 1.62
C ASP A 80 -13.81 -7.35 1.77
N HIS A 81 -14.19 -6.74 0.65
CA HIS A 81 -15.15 -5.63 0.62
C HIS A 81 -15.75 -5.47 -0.78
N PRO A 82 -17.06 -5.19 -0.94
CA PRO A 82 -17.69 -5.05 -2.25
C PRO A 82 -17.11 -3.94 -3.15
N ALA A 83 -16.48 -2.94 -2.52
CA ALA A 83 -15.80 -1.85 -3.21
C ALA A 83 -14.27 -2.02 -3.29
N ALA A 84 -13.71 -3.15 -2.90
CA ALA A 84 -12.32 -3.50 -3.15
C ALA A 84 -12.24 -4.52 -4.30
N VAL A 85 -11.25 -4.38 -5.18
CA VAL A 85 -11.03 -5.38 -6.24
C VAL A 85 -10.65 -6.71 -5.62
N THR A 86 -11.31 -7.79 -6.03
CA THR A 86 -10.97 -9.12 -5.54
C THR A 86 -9.71 -9.62 -6.24
N ILE A 87 -8.66 -9.98 -5.50
CA ILE A 87 -7.50 -10.69 -6.04
C ILE A 87 -7.78 -12.19 -5.96
N HIS A 88 -7.80 -12.85 -7.11
CA HIS A 88 -8.08 -14.28 -7.21
C HIS A 88 -6.84 -15.14 -7.05
N ASP A 89 -5.70 -14.67 -7.55
CA ASP A 89 -4.46 -15.46 -7.56
C ASP A 89 -3.22 -14.57 -7.71
N VAL A 90 -2.06 -15.08 -7.29
CA VAL A 90 -0.75 -14.47 -7.53
C VAL A 90 0.17 -15.55 -8.08
N VAL A 91 0.39 -15.50 -9.40
CA VAL A 91 1.12 -16.50 -10.16
C VAL A 91 2.57 -16.07 -10.34
N VAL A 92 3.53 -16.95 -10.05
CA VAL A 92 4.93 -16.71 -10.39
C VAL A 92 5.33 -17.71 -11.46
N GLU A 93 5.81 -17.21 -12.60
CA GLU A 93 6.37 -18.06 -13.65
C GLU A 93 7.87 -18.19 -13.44
N ALA A 94 8.39 -19.41 -13.47
CA ALA A 94 9.83 -19.62 -13.49
C ALA A 94 10.39 -19.07 -14.81
N GLU A 95 11.37 -18.17 -14.73
CA GLU A 95 12.10 -17.76 -15.94
C GLU A 95 12.79 -18.97 -16.54
N GLN A 96 12.65 -19.17 -17.85
CA GLN A 96 13.40 -20.20 -18.57
C GLN A 96 14.88 -19.84 -18.53
N ARG A 97 15.60 -20.28 -17.49
CA ARG A 97 17.05 -20.23 -17.46
C ARG A 97 17.56 -21.11 -18.60
N GLY A 98 18.16 -20.46 -19.62
CA GLY A 98 19.10 -21.14 -20.50
C GLY A 98 20.18 -21.80 -19.64
N GLU A 99 20.55 -23.03 -19.98
CA GLU A 99 21.43 -23.91 -19.21
C GLU A 99 22.70 -23.20 -18.69
N HIS A 100 22.73 -22.84 -17.41
CA HIS A 100 23.95 -22.55 -16.65
C HIS A 100 23.80 -23.11 -15.23
N PRO A 101 24.51 -24.20 -14.86
CA PRO A 101 24.61 -24.65 -13.49
C PRO A 101 25.85 -24.02 -12.86
N GLY A 102 25.66 -23.09 -11.94
CA GLY A 102 26.68 -22.71 -10.96
C GLY A 102 26.28 -23.25 -9.59
N PRO A 103 27.16 -23.91 -8.82
CA PRO A 103 26.83 -24.39 -7.49
C PRO A 103 26.64 -23.20 -6.55
N VAL A 104 25.50 -23.18 -5.87
CA VAL A 104 25.23 -22.28 -4.74
C VAL A 104 26.04 -22.79 -3.54
N GLY A 105 26.78 -21.88 -2.89
CA GLY A 105 27.57 -22.20 -1.70
C GLY A 105 26.72 -22.62 -0.50
N PRO A 106 27.33 -23.09 0.60
CA PRO A 106 26.66 -23.81 1.69
C PRO A 106 25.83 -22.94 2.65
N ASP A 107 25.34 -21.77 2.23
CA ASP A 107 24.40 -20.92 2.99
C ASP A 107 22.93 -21.20 2.59
N GLU A 108 22.59 -22.47 2.36
CA GLU A 108 21.26 -22.98 1.99
C GLU A 108 20.32 -23.14 3.20
N LEU A 109 19.98 -22.04 3.86
CA LEU A 109 18.84 -22.00 4.80
C LEU A 109 17.72 -21.04 4.37
N ASP A 110 17.95 -20.18 3.36
CA ASP A 110 16.96 -19.26 2.79
C ASP A 110 16.48 -19.68 1.37
N ALA A 111 16.84 -20.89 0.90
CA ALA A 111 16.50 -21.39 -0.45
C ALA A 111 15.02 -21.82 -0.62
N ALA A 112 14.22 -21.86 0.45
CA ALA A 112 12.86 -22.38 0.40
C ALA A 112 11.82 -21.42 -0.21
N GLU A 113 12.16 -20.14 -0.45
CA GLU A 113 11.21 -19.17 -1.02
C GLU A 113 11.78 -18.23 -2.08
N ALA A 114 12.97 -18.48 -2.64
CA ALA A 114 13.51 -17.68 -3.75
C ALA A 114 12.52 -17.71 -4.94
N LEU A 115 11.91 -16.57 -5.26
CA LEU A 115 11.07 -16.46 -6.46
C LEU A 115 12.01 -16.41 -7.66
N ASP A 116 11.91 -17.40 -8.54
CA ASP A 116 12.68 -17.48 -9.79
C ASP A 116 11.99 -16.71 -10.95
N GLY A 117 11.09 -15.76 -10.64
CA GLY A 117 10.47 -14.92 -11.66
C GLY A 117 9.45 -13.90 -11.15
N LEU A 118 8.85 -13.19 -12.09
CA LEU A 118 7.94 -12.06 -11.86
C LEU A 118 6.55 -12.53 -11.38
N PRO A 119 6.01 -12.02 -10.26
CA PRO A 119 4.64 -12.31 -9.84
C PRO A 119 3.61 -11.56 -10.69
N TRP A 120 2.74 -12.30 -11.35
CA TRP A 120 1.54 -11.81 -12.01
C TRP A 120 0.37 -11.81 -11.03
N ILE A 121 -0.43 -10.75 -11.04
CA ILE A 121 -1.57 -10.61 -10.13
C ILE A 121 -2.85 -10.82 -10.92
N VAL A 122 -3.61 -11.85 -10.56
CA VAL A 122 -4.89 -12.18 -11.17
C VAL A 122 -5.99 -11.64 -10.28
N MET A 123 -6.88 -10.84 -10.85
CA MET A 123 -7.93 -10.14 -10.14
C MET A 123 -9.24 -10.16 -10.91
N GLU A 124 -10.29 -9.75 -10.23
CA GLU A 124 -11.60 -9.54 -10.81
C GLU A 124 -11.51 -8.58 -12.02
N LEU A 125 -12.12 -8.98 -13.13
CA LEU A 125 -12.36 -8.05 -14.24
C LEU A 125 -13.60 -7.21 -13.93
N VAL A 126 -13.40 -5.94 -13.57
CA VAL A 126 -14.50 -5.00 -13.33
C VAL A 126 -14.89 -4.35 -14.67
N PRO A 127 -16.08 -4.65 -15.23
CA PRO A 127 -16.55 -3.99 -16.43
C PRO A 127 -16.89 -2.53 -16.10
N GLY A 128 -16.40 -1.57 -16.89
CA GLY A 128 -16.63 -0.14 -16.62
C GLY A 128 -15.52 0.75 -17.13
N GLU A 129 -15.46 1.97 -16.59
CA GLU A 129 -14.39 2.95 -16.85
C GLU A 129 -13.81 3.48 -15.53
N SER A 130 -12.63 4.10 -15.56
CA SER A 130 -12.08 4.74 -14.38
C SER A 130 -12.78 6.07 -14.06
N LEU A 131 -12.75 6.48 -12.80
CA LEU A 131 -13.22 7.82 -12.40
C LEU A 131 -12.40 8.90 -13.12
N ALA A 132 -11.11 8.67 -13.40
CA ALA A 132 -10.31 9.59 -14.21
C ALA A 132 -10.93 9.80 -15.61
N ASP A 133 -11.37 8.72 -16.27
CA ASP A 133 -12.01 8.79 -17.59
C ASP A 133 -13.37 9.47 -17.54
N ARG A 134 -14.13 9.23 -16.46
CA ARG A 134 -15.38 9.94 -16.18
C ARG A 134 -15.16 11.43 -15.99
N LEU A 135 -14.11 11.84 -15.28
CA LEU A 135 -13.81 13.25 -15.01
C LEU A 135 -13.29 14.00 -16.23
N ARG A 136 -12.71 13.31 -17.23
CA ARG A 136 -12.40 13.90 -18.54
C ARG A 136 -13.64 14.45 -19.27
N ARG A 137 -14.83 13.94 -18.95
CA ARG A 137 -16.12 14.44 -19.47
C ARG A 137 -16.73 15.56 -18.62
N GLY A 138 -16.09 15.92 -17.51
CA GLY A 138 -16.53 16.94 -16.57
C GLY A 138 -16.73 16.39 -15.16
N PRO A 139 -16.91 17.28 -14.16
CA PRO A 139 -17.12 16.89 -12.77
C PRO A 139 -18.37 16.02 -12.59
N VAL A 140 -18.43 15.34 -11.45
CA VAL A 140 -19.65 14.66 -10.96
C VAL A 140 -20.39 15.59 -10.00
N ASP A 141 -21.69 15.35 -9.83
CA ASP A 141 -22.51 16.06 -8.86
C ASP A 141 -22.17 15.64 -7.43
N VAL A 142 -22.50 16.52 -6.47
CA VAL A 142 -22.10 16.37 -5.06
C VAL A 142 -22.61 15.06 -4.42
N PRO A 143 -23.88 14.63 -4.62
CA PRO A 143 -24.35 13.35 -4.07
C PRO A 143 -23.60 12.14 -4.63
N GLU A 144 -23.28 12.15 -5.93
CA GLU A 144 -22.52 11.09 -6.58
C GLU A 144 -21.06 11.06 -6.10
N ALA A 145 -20.42 12.22 -5.95
CA ALA A 145 -19.10 12.32 -5.34
C ALA A 145 -19.08 11.72 -3.92
N ALA A 146 -20.11 12.01 -3.11
CA ALA A 146 -20.25 11.45 -1.78
C ALA A 146 -20.44 9.93 -1.80
N ARG A 147 -21.27 9.41 -2.71
CA ARG A 147 -21.49 7.97 -2.91
C ARG A 147 -20.21 7.24 -3.32
N ILE A 148 -19.44 7.81 -4.24
CA ILE A 148 -18.12 7.29 -4.64
C ILE A 148 -17.17 7.32 -3.44
N GLY A 149 -17.13 8.45 -2.71
CA GLY A 149 -16.32 8.62 -1.51
C GLY A 149 -16.60 7.56 -0.45
N LEU A 150 -17.87 7.22 -0.22
CA LEU A 150 -18.27 6.15 0.73
C LEU A 150 -17.73 4.78 0.31
N ALA A 151 -17.85 4.44 -0.98
CA ALA A 151 -17.36 3.16 -1.48
C ALA A 151 -15.84 3.07 -1.34
N VAL A 152 -15.12 4.14 -1.71
CA VAL A 152 -13.66 4.23 -1.55
C VAL A 152 -13.27 4.10 -0.08
N LEU A 153 -13.91 4.86 0.81
CA LEU A 153 -13.66 4.81 2.25
C LEU A 153 -13.91 3.41 2.84
N GLY A 154 -14.99 2.74 2.45
CA GLY A 154 -15.27 1.37 2.89
C GLY A 154 -14.18 0.39 2.47
N ALA A 155 -13.70 0.51 1.22
CA ALA A 155 -12.59 -0.30 0.72
C ALA A 155 -11.27 -0.03 1.45
N LEU A 156 -10.98 1.24 1.76
CA LEU A 156 -9.81 1.63 2.55
C LEU A 156 -9.88 1.08 3.97
N ARG A 157 -11.02 1.21 4.65
CA ARG A 157 -11.23 0.63 5.99
C ARG A 157 -11.01 -0.87 6.01
N ALA A 158 -11.52 -1.59 5.01
CA ALA A 158 -11.30 -3.02 4.88
C ALA A 158 -9.81 -3.35 4.69
N ALA A 159 -9.08 -2.60 3.86
CA ALA A 159 -7.65 -2.76 3.70
C ALA A 159 -6.87 -2.46 5.01
N HIS A 160 -7.21 -1.38 5.71
CA HIS A 160 -6.58 -1.02 6.98
C HIS A 160 -6.79 -2.09 8.05
N SER A 161 -7.96 -2.74 8.09
CA SER A 161 -8.27 -3.81 9.05
C SER A 161 -7.37 -5.05 8.91
N VAL A 162 -6.79 -5.26 7.73
CA VAL A 162 -5.80 -6.33 7.48
C VAL A 162 -4.36 -5.80 7.41
N GLY A 163 -4.13 -4.57 7.87
CA GLY A 163 -2.80 -3.95 7.98
C GLY A 163 -2.24 -3.36 6.68
N ILE A 164 -3.09 -3.09 5.69
CA ILE A 164 -2.68 -2.57 4.37
C ILE A 164 -3.10 -1.12 4.22
N VAL A 165 -2.13 -0.24 3.98
CA VAL A 165 -2.36 1.15 3.56
C VAL A 165 -2.26 1.22 2.03
N HIS A 166 -3.20 1.89 1.37
CA HIS A 166 -3.31 1.87 -0.09
C HIS A 166 -2.18 2.67 -0.75
N ARG A 167 -1.88 3.88 -0.25
CA ARG A 167 -0.78 4.76 -0.70
C ARG A 167 -0.85 5.26 -2.14
N ASP A 168 -1.92 5.02 -2.88
CA ASP A 168 -2.05 5.51 -4.26
C ASP A 168 -3.53 5.68 -4.63
N VAL A 169 -4.31 6.26 -3.72
CA VAL A 169 -5.71 6.55 -3.96
C VAL A 169 -5.81 7.74 -4.92
N LYS A 170 -6.38 7.50 -6.10
CA LYS A 170 -6.58 8.52 -7.14
C LYS A 170 -7.68 8.10 -8.11
N PRO A 171 -8.26 9.03 -8.91
CA PRO A 171 -9.33 8.70 -9.84
C PRO A 171 -9.03 7.56 -10.83
N ALA A 172 -7.77 7.35 -11.21
CA ALA A 172 -7.38 6.26 -12.11
C ALA A 172 -7.52 4.87 -11.48
N HIS A 173 -7.51 4.77 -10.15
CA HIS A 173 -7.62 3.52 -9.38
C HIS A 173 -9.02 3.30 -8.79
N VAL A 174 -10.01 4.09 -9.23
CA VAL A 174 -11.41 3.93 -8.87
C VAL A 174 -12.19 3.61 -10.13
N LEU A 175 -12.68 2.38 -10.24
CA LEU A 175 -13.49 1.90 -11.36
C LEU A 175 -14.97 2.09 -11.07
N LEU A 176 -15.68 2.63 -12.06
CA LEU A 176 -17.12 2.82 -12.05
C LEU A 176 -17.76 1.74 -12.94
N GLY A 177 -18.34 0.75 -12.28
CA GLY A 177 -18.99 -0.39 -12.90
C GLY A 177 -20.48 -0.19 -13.17
N PRO A 178 -21.13 -1.17 -13.82
CA PRO A 178 -22.57 -1.13 -14.06
C PRO A 178 -23.35 -1.07 -12.74
N HIS A 179 -24.57 -0.56 -12.83
CA HIS A 179 -25.49 -0.44 -11.69
C HIS A 179 -24.93 0.39 -10.52
N GLY A 180 -24.01 1.32 -10.79
CA GLY A 180 -23.43 2.19 -9.78
C GLY A 180 -22.38 1.51 -8.90
N ARG A 181 -21.89 0.31 -9.26
CA ARG A 181 -20.80 -0.32 -8.51
C ARG A 181 -19.54 0.54 -8.58
N VAL A 182 -18.87 0.72 -7.46
CA VAL A 182 -17.59 1.44 -7.36
C VAL A 182 -16.56 0.46 -6.80
N VAL A 183 -15.41 0.32 -7.45
CA VAL A 183 -14.36 -0.61 -7.05
C VAL A 183 -13.01 0.10 -7.03
N VAL A 184 -12.28 -0.05 -5.93
CA VAL A 184 -10.90 0.45 -5.75
C VAL A 184 -9.91 -0.65 -6.17
N THR A 185 -8.91 -0.27 -6.96
CA THR A 185 -7.86 -1.17 -7.48
C THR A 185 -6.47 -0.81 -6.93
N ASP A 186 -5.48 -1.68 -7.14
CA ASP A 186 -4.05 -1.42 -6.86
C ASP A 186 -3.69 -1.17 -5.38
N PHE A 187 -4.35 -1.86 -4.45
CA PHE A 187 -4.01 -1.83 -3.02
C PHE A 187 -2.55 -2.18 -2.75
N GLY A 188 -1.74 -1.22 -2.30
CA GLY A 188 -0.39 -1.44 -1.77
C GLY A 188 0.65 -1.98 -2.77
N ILE A 189 0.23 -2.35 -3.98
CA ILE A 189 1.03 -3.00 -5.03
C ILE A 189 1.95 -2.00 -5.77
N ALA A 190 1.70 -0.69 -5.62
CA ALA A 190 2.36 0.36 -6.38
C ALA A 190 3.71 0.85 -5.80
N HIS A 191 4.08 0.49 -4.57
CA HIS A 191 5.30 1.02 -3.92
C HIS A 191 6.38 -0.04 -3.68
N VAL A 192 6.70 -0.76 -4.75
CA VAL A 192 7.90 -1.59 -4.82
C VAL A 192 9.19 -0.75 -4.95
N GLN A 193 9.06 0.58 -5.14
CA GLN A 193 10.18 1.51 -5.27
C GLN A 193 10.77 1.89 -3.91
N GLY A 194 12.04 1.53 -3.72
CA GLY A 194 12.88 1.99 -2.61
C GLY A 194 13.60 3.29 -2.94
N GLU A 195 12.94 4.21 -3.65
CA GLU A 195 13.46 5.54 -3.93
C GLU A 195 12.47 6.58 -3.42
N ASP A 196 13.04 7.67 -2.90
CA ASP A 196 12.35 8.92 -2.69
C ASP A 196 11.51 9.24 -3.94
N PRO A 197 10.26 9.75 -3.82
CA PRO A 197 9.46 10.20 -4.97
C PRO A 197 10.17 11.22 -5.89
N LEU A 198 11.36 11.68 -5.49
CA LEU A 198 12.11 12.81 -6.01
C LEU A 198 13.44 12.43 -6.69
N THR A 199 13.91 11.18 -6.61
CA THR A 199 15.28 10.81 -7.07
C THR A 199 15.36 9.83 -8.25
N GLY A 200 14.23 9.35 -8.77
CA GLY A 200 14.21 8.51 -9.96
C GLY A 200 14.39 9.31 -11.25
N ASN A 201 15.59 9.29 -11.84
CA ASN A 201 15.82 9.78 -13.20
C ASN A 201 15.01 8.95 -14.21
N GLY A 202 13.91 9.49 -14.74
CA GLY A 202 13.21 8.90 -15.88
C GLY A 202 11.72 9.21 -15.89
N GLU A 203 11.18 9.41 -17.08
CA GLU A 203 9.80 9.83 -17.45
C GLU A 203 8.64 8.97 -16.88
N ALA A 204 8.88 8.11 -15.88
CA ALA A 204 7.93 7.17 -15.29
C ALA A 204 7.73 7.32 -13.77
N ALA A 205 8.45 8.22 -13.09
CA ALA A 205 8.26 8.47 -11.66
C ALA A 205 7.17 9.54 -11.43
N ALA A 206 6.04 9.10 -10.87
CA ALA A 206 4.84 9.86 -10.51
C ALA A 206 3.86 10.16 -11.66
N ASP A 207 3.10 9.14 -12.09
CA ASP A 207 1.96 9.32 -13.01
C ASP A 207 0.84 10.25 -12.46
N SER A 208 0.85 10.62 -11.17
CA SER A 208 -0.01 11.66 -10.58
C SER A 208 0.41 12.00 -9.12
N PRO A 209 1.44 12.84 -8.86
CA PRO A 209 1.81 13.22 -7.49
C PRO A 209 0.74 14.04 -6.76
N GLU A 210 -0.19 14.66 -7.49
CA GLU A 210 -1.21 15.60 -7.01
C GLU A 210 -2.28 15.01 -6.07
N PHE A 211 -2.21 13.71 -5.76
CA PHE A 211 -3.05 13.03 -4.77
C PHE A 211 -2.24 12.53 -3.56
N VAL A 212 -0.92 12.68 -3.56
CA VAL A 212 -0.02 12.20 -2.50
C VAL A 212 -0.10 13.12 -1.28
N ALA A 213 -0.16 12.54 -0.09
CA ALA A 213 -0.17 13.28 1.17
C ALA A 213 1.21 13.90 1.49
N PRO A 214 1.26 15.12 2.06
CA PRO A 214 2.51 15.86 2.27
C PRO A 214 3.50 15.15 3.18
N GLU A 215 3.01 14.42 4.19
CA GLU A 215 3.85 13.64 5.11
C GLU A 215 4.62 12.51 4.39
N ARG A 216 4.18 12.08 3.21
CA ARG A 216 4.88 11.07 2.41
C ARG A 216 6.10 11.61 1.67
N MET A 217 6.15 12.92 1.48
CA MET A 217 7.24 13.64 0.84
C MET A 217 8.23 14.20 1.87
N SER A 218 7.87 14.14 3.16
CA SER A 218 8.71 14.58 4.26
C SER A 218 9.55 13.41 4.76
N ALA A 219 10.87 13.54 4.71
CA ALA A 219 11.80 12.52 5.20
C ALA A 219 11.48 12.15 6.66
N GLY A 220 11.27 10.85 6.93
CA GLY A 220 11.14 10.30 8.28
C GLY A 220 9.71 10.08 8.82
N ARG A 221 8.64 10.48 8.11
CA ARG A 221 7.25 10.13 8.49
C ARG A 221 6.73 8.93 7.70
N ILE A 222 6.13 7.96 8.38
CA ILE A 222 5.57 6.75 7.76
C ILE A 222 4.12 7.04 7.31
N ALA A 223 3.80 6.72 6.06
CA ALA A 223 2.44 6.80 5.52
C ALA A 223 1.52 5.82 6.26
N GLY A 224 0.54 6.35 7.01
CA GLY A 224 -0.49 5.60 7.72
C GLY A 224 -1.87 5.74 7.08
N PRO A 225 -2.93 5.19 7.72
CA PRO A 225 -4.32 5.33 7.25
C PRO A 225 -4.75 6.78 6.97
N ALA A 226 -4.26 7.74 7.77
CA ALA A 226 -4.52 9.16 7.59
C ALA A 226 -4.02 9.71 6.23
N SER A 227 -2.97 9.11 5.65
CA SER A 227 -2.48 9.49 4.32
C SER A 227 -3.45 9.09 3.21
N ASP A 228 -4.15 7.96 3.35
CA ASP A 228 -5.19 7.56 2.40
C ASP A 228 -6.42 8.47 2.51
N LEU A 229 -6.73 8.98 3.71
CA LEU A 229 -7.80 9.96 3.93
C LEU A 229 -7.50 11.31 3.26
N TRP A 230 -6.25 11.77 3.27
CA TRP A 230 -5.83 12.93 2.47
C TRP A 230 -6.08 12.69 0.98
N SER A 231 -5.64 11.55 0.47
CA SER A 231 -5.82 11.21 -0.94
C SER A 231 -7.30 11.08 -1.32
N LEU A 232 -8.17 10.60 -0.40
CA LEU A 232 -9.62 10.64 -0.55
C LEU A 232 -10.14 12.08 -0.61
N GLY A 233 -9.64 12.99 0.22
CA GLY A 233 -9.97 14.42 0.16
C GLY A 233 -9.63 15.05 -1.20
N ALA A 234 -8.42 14.78 -1.71
CA ALA A 234 -7.99 15.25 -3.02
C ALA A 234 -8.82 14.64 -4.17
N LEU A 235 -9.22 13.36 -4.04
CA LEU A 235 -10.12 12.68 -4.97
C LEU A 235 -11.51 13.32 -4.98
N LEU A 236 -12.10 13.59 -3.81
CA LEU A 236 -13.41 14.24 -3.69
C LEU A 236 -13.39 15.66 -4.26
N TYR A 237 -12.32 16.43 -3.99
CA TYR A 237 -12.11 17.74 -4.61
C TYR A 237 -12.09 17.62 -6.14
N ALA A 238 -11.27 16.71 -6.68
CA ALA A 238 -11.17 16.50 -8.11
C ALA A 238 -12.50 16.05 -8.72
N ALA A 239 -13.28 15.26 -7.99
CA ALA A 239 -14.58 14.78 -8.43
C ALA A 239 -15.58 15.93 -8.66
N VAL A 240 -15.64 16.90 -7.75
CA VAL A 240 -16.62 18.01 -7.81
C VAL A 240 -16.12 19.23 -8.60
N GLU A 241 -14.81 19.50 -8.59
CA GLU A 241 -14.22 20.64 -9.32
C GLU A 241 -13.79 20.26 -10.74
N GLY A 242 -13.48 18.99 -10.99
CA GLY A 242 -12.99 18.45 -12.26
C GLY A 242 -11.47 18.33 -12.36
N SER A 243 -10.71 18.82 -11.38
CA SER A 243 -9.25 18.74 -11.32
C SER A 243 -8.74 18.71 -9.89
N SER A 244 -7.58 18.09 -9.64
CA SER A 244 -6.93 18.11 -8.32
C SER A 244 -6.65 19.55 -7.84
N PRO A 245 -6.76 19.83 -6.52
CA PRO A 245 -6.44 21.15 -5.98
C PRO A 245 -4.95 21.50 -6.07
N PHE A 246 -4.09 20.49 -6.19
CA PHE A 246 -2.62 20.66 -6.15
C PHE A 246 -1.96 20.62 -7.52
N LEU A 247 -2.66 20.19 -8.57
CA LEU A 247 -2.10 20.11 -9.91
C LEU A 247 -1.64 21.49 -10.39
N ARG A 248 -0.39 21.57 -10.87
CA ARG A 248 0.20 22.75 -11.49
C ARG A 248 0.83 22.39 -12.84
N THR A 249 1.33 23.39 -13.56
CA THR A 249 1.94 23.21 -14.89
C THR A 249 3.27 22.48 -14.88
N THR A 250 3.97 22.45 -13.74
CA THR A 250 5.24 21.70 -13.60
C THR A 250 5.18 20.74 -12.40
N PRO A 251 5.94 19.65 -12.44
CA PRO A 251 6.04 18.71 -11.32
C PRO A 251 6.52 19.38 -10.02
N GLU A 252 7.51 20.27 -10.11
CA GLU A 252 8.08 20.97 -8.94
C GLU A 252 7.05 21.93 -8.32
N ALA A 253 6.26 22.61 -9.15
CA ALA A 253 5.19 23.48 -8.68
C ALA A 253 4.05 22.68 -8.04
N THR A 254 3.75 21.48 -8.57
CA THR A 254 2.75 20.56 -8.00
C THR A 254 3.23 20.06 -6.63
N LEU A 255 4.49 19.64 -6.53
CA LEU A 255 5.12 19.25 -5.28
C LEU A 255 5.10 20.38 -4.24
N ALA A 256 5.49 21.60 -4.65
CA ALA A 256 5.45 22.77 -3.77
C ALA A 256 4.02 23.06 -3.29
N ALA A 257 3.00 22.89 -4.13
CA ALA A 257 1.61 23.06 -3.75
C ALA A 257 1.14 22.00 -2.75
N ILE A 258 1.56 20.74 -2.91
CA ILE A 258 1.26 19.67 -1.96
C ILE A 258 1.91 19.93 -0.60
N LEU A 259 3.20 20.30 -0.59
CA LEU A 259 3.94 20.59 0.63
C LEU A 259 3.40 21.83 1.36
N ALA A 260 2.90 22.82 0.62
CA ALA A 260 2.22 23.98 1.19
C ALA A 260 0.86 23.60 1.80
N ALA A 261 0.19 22.58 1.25
CA ALA A 261 -1.07 22.05 1.77
C ALA A 261 -2.19 23.11 1.94
N GLU A 262 -2.22 24.09 1.04
CA GLU A 262 -3.24 25.14 0.98
C GLU A 262 -4.07 24.95 -0.31
N PRO A 263 -5.05 24.03 -0.33
CA PRO A 263 -5.91 23.85 -1.48
C PRO A 263 -6.79 25.11 -1.69
N PRO A 264 -7.07 25.52 -2.93
CA PRO A 264 -8.06 26.57 -3.19
C PRO A 264 -9.41 26.19 -2.59
N GLU A 265 -10.21 27.17 -2.16
CA GLU A 265 -11.57 26.89 -1.70
C GLU A 265 -12.40 26.28 -2.83
N PRO A 266 -13.05 25.12 -2.62
CA PRO A 266 -13.85 24.49 -3.65
C PRO A 266 -15.12 25.31 -3.92
N THR A 267 -15.42 25.55 -5.20
CA THR A 267 -16.56 26.38 -5.64
C THR A 267 -17.84 25.59 -5.86
N ARG A 268 -17.72 24.28 -6.13
CA ARG A 268 -18.81 23.35 -6.49
C ARG A 268 -19.02 22.25 -5.45
N ALA A 269 -18.19 22.15 -4.42
CA ALA A 269 -18.28 21.09 -3.42
C ALA A 269 -19.55 21.14 -2.55
N GLY A 270 -20.20 22.30 -2.43
CA GLY A 270 -21.43 22.44 -1.63
C GLY A 270 -21.25 21.85 -0.21
N PRO A 271 -22.15 20.96 0.24
CA PRO A 271 -22.03 20.29 1.55
C PRO A 271 -20.74 19.50 1.79
N LEU A 272 -20.01 19.06 0.74
CA LEU A 272 -18.73 18.36 0.91
C LEU A 272 -17.56 19.30 1.22
N GLY A 273 -17.70 20.60 0.98
CA GLY A 273 -16.63 21.59 1.13
C GLY A 273 -15.93 21.52 2.50
N PRO A 274 -16.68 21.58 3.63
CA PRO A 274 -16.10 21.49 4.97
C PRO A 274 -15.35 20.18 5.23
N LEU A 275 -15.88 19.04 4.75
CA LEU A 275 -15.23 17.74 4.91
C LEU A 275 -13.93 17.68 4.11
N ILE A 276 -13.96 18.10 2.84
CA ILE A 276 -12.77 18.15 1.97
C ILE A 276 -11.68 19.02 2.61
N ALA A 277 -12.03 20.18 3.16
CA ALA A 277 -11.08 21.05 3.83
C ALA A 277 -10.40 20.38 5.04
N ARG A 278 -11.15 19.62 5.85
CA ARG A 278 -10.57 18.90 7.01
C ARG A 278 -9.73 17.69 6.61
N LEU A 279 -10.10 16.98 5.54
CA LEU A 279 -9.30 15.88 4.99
C LEU A 279 -7.96 16.36 4.41
N LEU A 280 -7.94 17.58 3.88
CA LEU A 280 -6.75 18.22 3.29
C LEU A 280 -5.96 19.08 4.30
N VAL A 281 -6.10 18.80 5.60
CA VAL A 281 -5.23 19.39 6.63
C VAL A 281 -3.84 18.71 6.58
N PRO A 282 -2.74 19.48 6.52
CA PRO A 282 -1.39 18.90 6.38
C PRO A 282 -1.01 17.96 7.52
N ASP A 283 -1.40 18.28 8.76
CA ASP A 283 -1.12 17.44 9.92
C ASP A 283 -2.07 16.22 9.95
N PRO A 284 -1.56 14.97 9.79
CA PRO A 284 -2.39 13.78 9.75
C PRO A 284 -3.22 13.56 11.02
N GLU A 285 -2.73 13.98 12.19
CA GLU A 285 -3.42 13.84 13.47
C GLU A 285 -4.64 14.77 13.62
N GLN A 286 -4.75 15.79 12.78
CA GLN A 286 -5.87 16.74 12.78
C GLN A 286 -6.95 16.38 11.76
N ARG A 287 -6.74 15.33 10.96
CA ARG A 287 -7.72 14.86 9.98
C ARG A 287 -8.83 14.09 10.71
N PRO A 288 -10.08 14.16 10.24
CA PRO A 288 -11.18 13.38 10.81
C PRO A 288 -10.92 11.89 10.63
N ASP A 289 -11.40 11.07 11.56
CA ASP A 289 -11.28 9.63 11.45
C ASP A 289 -12.24 9.04 10.39
N ALA A 290 -12.04 7.77 10.05
CA ALA A 290 -12.83 7.11 9.01
C ALA A 290 -14.32 6.95 9.36
N GLU A 291 -14.71 6.97 10.64
CA GLU A 291 -16.10 6.87 11.08
C GLU A 291 -16.82 8.22 10.92
N GLU A 292 -16.16 9.31 11.32
CA GLU A 292 -16.64 10.67 11.11
C GLU A 292 -16.84 10.98 9.62
N VAL A 293 -15.84 10.64 8.80
CA VAL A 293 -15.90 10.82 7.34
C VAL A 293 -17.06 10.04 6.74
N ALA A 294 -17.30 8.80 7.18
CA ALA A 294 -18.42 7.99 6.69
C ALA A 294 -19.77 8.64 6.99
N LYS A 295 -19.98 9.10 8.23
CA LYS A 295 -21.23 9.76 8.64
C LYS A 295 -21.54 11.00 7.81
N GLU A 296 -20.52 11.83 7.54
CA GLU A 296 -20.70 13.04 6.73
C GLU A 296 -20.97 12.72 5.26
N LEU A 297 -20.26 11.75 4.69
CA LEU A 297 -20.51 11.34 3.31
C LEU A 297 -21.89 10.69 3.14
N GLU A 298 -22.36 9.88 4.11
CA GLU A 298 -23.72 9.30 4.12
C GLU A 298 -24.80 10.38 4.13
N ALA A 299 -24.62 11.42 4.95
CA ALA A 299 -25.54 12.55 5.02
C ALA A 299 -25.68 13.29 3.68
N VAL A 300 -24.59 13.37 2.90
CA VAL A 300 -24.56 14.08 1.61
C VAL A 300 -25.00 13.19 0.44
N ALA A 301 -24.65 11.91 0.45
CA ALA A 301 -25.07 10.97 -0.59
C ALA A 301 -26.60 10.78 -0.60
N GLY A 302 -27.25 10.94 0.55
CA GLY A 302 -28.68 10.72 0.72
C GLY A 302 -29.04 9.23 0.74
N PRO A 303 -30.34 8.88 0.90
CA PRO A 303 -30.76 7.49 0.91
C PRO A 303 -30.43 6.84 -0.44
N ALA A 304 -29.72 5.71 -0.40
CA ALA A 304 -29.44 4.91 -1.60
C ALA A 304 -30.75 4.64 -2.35
N PRO A 305 -30.77 4.74 -3.70
CA PRO A 305 -31.90 4.25 -4.47
C PRO A 305 -32.14 2.80 -4.07
N ALA A 306 -33.34 2.50 -3.56
CA ALA A 306 -33.70 1.14 -3.19
C ALA A 306 -33.47 0.25 -4.42
N GLU A 307 -32.57 -0.73 -4.30
CA GLU A 307 -32.48 -1.77 -5.31
C GLU A 307 -33.88 -2.36 -5.52
N PRO A 308 -34.34 -2.55 -6.76
CA PRO A 308 -35.54 -3.32 -6.99
C PRO A 308 -35.26 -4.70 -6.40
N ARG A 309 -35.89 -4.99 -5.26
CA ARG A 309 -35.91 -6.32 -4.65
C ARG A 309 -36.28 -7.29 -5.76
N THR A 310 -35.30 -8.00 -6.31
CA THR A 310 -35.54 -9.16 -7.15
C THR A 310 -36.36 -10.08 -6.29
N ALA A 311 -37.62 -10.28 -6.68
CA ALA A 311 -38.53 -11.22 -6.05
C ALA A 311 -37.76 -12.52 -5.85
N GLY A 312 -37.58 -12.90 -4.58
CA GLY A 312 -36.77 -14.04 -4.21
C GLY A 312 -37.19 -15.25 -5.03
N HIS A 313 -36.21 -15.89 -5.68
CA HIS A 313 -36.38 -17.29 -6.07
C HIS A 313 -36.79 -18.06 -4.81
N PRO A 314 -37.91 -18.80 -4.84
CA PRO A 314 -38.33 -19.54 -3.66
C PRO A 314 -37.25 -20.55 -3.31
N ARG A 315 -36.62 -20.37 -2.14
CA ARG A 315 -35.78 -21.40 -1.52
C ARG A 315 -36.67 -22.61 -1.29
N GLN A 316 -36.43 -23.64 -2.09
CA GLN A 316 -37.03 -24.95 -1.92
C GLN A 316 -36.50 -25.54 -0.59
N PRO A 317 -37.37 -25.95 0.35
CA PRO A 317 -36.93 -26.60 1.57
C PRO A 317 -36.40 -28.00 1.24
N ASP A 318 -35.19 -28.31 1.70
CA ASP A 318 -34.69 -29.68 1.79
C ASP A 318 -35.53 -30.44 2.84
N ASP A 319 -36.48 -31.24 2.37
CA ASP A 319 -37.22 -32.16 3.23
C ASP A 319 -36.86 -33.61 2.87
N ARG A 320 -35.87 -34.15 3.60
CA ARG A 320 -35.60 -35.58 3.65
C ARG A 320 -36.68 -36.25 4.50
N THR A 321 -37.75 -36.74 3.88
CA THR A 321 -38.48 -37.90 4.42
C THR A 321 -39.22 -38.70 3.35
N ALA A 322 -39.19 -40.01 3.53
CA ALA A 322 -39.63 -41.05 2.61
C ALA A 322 -41.14 -41.02 2.28
N SER A 323 -41.50 -41.34 1.04
CA SER A 323 -42.49 -42.40 0.71
C SER A 323 -42.65 -42.56 -0.81
N ARG A 324 -42.59 -43.82 -1.27
CA ARG A 324 -43.11 -44.28 -2.58
C ARG A 324 -44.64 -44.10 -2.62
N PRO A 325 -45.27 -43.82 -3.78
CA PRO A 325 -45.73 -44.87 -4.71
C PRO A 325 -45.58 -44.45 -6.20
N GLY A 326 -45.46 -45.35 -7.18
CA GLY A 326 -46.57 -46.11 -7.77
C GLY A 326 -46.52 -45.97 -9.30
N LEU A 327 -46.89 -47.02 -10.02
CA LEU A 327 -46.59 -47.31 -11.43
C LEU A 327 -47.67 -46.78 -12.41
N VAL A 328 -47.24 -46.37 -13.64
CA VAL A 328 -47.90 -46.35 -14.99
C VAL A 328 -49.12 -45.42 -15.30
N PRO A 329 -49.48 -45.15 -16.60
CA PRO A 329 -48.67 -44.62 -17.71
C PRO A 329 -49.41 -43.60 -18.64
N ALA A 330 -48.66 -42.99 -19.57
CA ALA A 330 -49.02 -42.55 -20.94
C ALA A 330 -50.18 -41.55 -21.22
N ALA A 331 -49.84 -40.43 -21.87
CA ALA A 331 -50.59 -39.91 -23.02
C ALA A 331 -49.67 -39.09 -23.94
N VAL A 332 -49.60 -39.56 -25.19
CA VAL A 332 -48.93 -38.94 -26.34
C VAL A 332 -49.84 -37.85 -26.89
N SER A 333 -49.32 -36.66 -27.20
CA SER A 333 -49.99 -35.75 -28.13
C SER A 333 -48.97 -35.03 -29.02
N THR A 334 -48.89 -35.55 -30.23
CA THR A 334 -48.27 -35.00 -31.44
C THR A 334 -48.91 -33.68 -31.86
N ALA A 335 -48.10 -32.68 -32.24
CA ALA A 335 -48.37 -31.78 -33.37
C ALA A 335 -47.13 -30.93 -33.71
N ALA A 336 -46.44 -31.31 -34.79
CA ALA A 336 -45.68 -30.39 -35.64
C ALA A 336 -46.57 -30.02 -36.85
N PRO A 337 -46.30 -28.88 -37.53
CA PRO A 337 -45.60 -28.98 -38.82
C PRO A 337 -44.53 -27.86 -39.04
N ALA A 338 -43.34 -28.21 -39.55
CA ALA A 338 -42.84 -27.98 -40.93
C ALA A 338 -42.55 -26.49 -41.27
N VAL A 339 -41.32 -25.98 -41.18
CA VAL A 339 -40.15 -26.04 -42.11
C VAL A 339 -40.39 -25.49 -43.53
N ALA A 340 -39.77 -24.35 -43.85
CA ALA A 340 -39.06 -24.08 -45.11
C ALA A 340 -38.07 -22.90 -44.97
N PRO A 341 -36.99 -22.83 -45.79
CA PRO A 341 -35.72 -22.18 -45.45
C PRO A 341 -35.41 -20.92 -46.29
N ALA A 342 -34.50 -20.08 -45.81
CA ALA A 342 -33.82 -19.04 -46.60
C ALA A 342 -32.52 -18.62 -45.88
N GLU A 343 -31.41 -18.25 -46.50
CA GLU A 343 -30.82 -18.40 -47.84
C GLU A 343 -29.38 -17.87 -47.65
N VAL A 344 -28.36 -18.55 -48.18
CA VAL A 344 -26.93 -18.22 -48.00
C VAL A 344 -26.40 -17.53 -49.27
N ARG A 345 -25.66 -16.41 -49.08
CA ARG A 345 -24.50 -15.86 -49.87
C ARG A 345 -24.60 -14.31 -50.06
N PRO A 346 -23.51 -13.61 -50.48
CA PRO A 346 -22.16 -13.55 -49.92
C PRO A 346 -21.64 -12.07 -49.82
N ALA A 347 -20.42 -11.90 -49.32
CA ALA A 347 -19.67 -10.63 -49.30
C ALA A 347 -19.37 -10.03 -50.69
N PRO A 348 -18.91 -8.77 -50.73
CA PRO A 348 -17.77 -8.43 -51.57
C PRO A 348 -16.60 -7.83 -50.77
N ALA A 349 -15.40 -8.22 -51.19
CA ALA A 349 -14.11 -7.73 -50.72
C ALA A 349 -13.54 -6.66 -51.67
N SER A 350 -12.58 -5.92 -51.12
CA SER A 350 -11.40 -5.33 -51.76
C SER A 350 -11.51 -3.92 -52.38
N ALA A 351 -10.81 -2.97 -51.76
CA ALA A 351 -9.77 -2.17 -52.43
C ALA A 351 -8.87 -1.47 -51.39
N ALA A 352 -7.56 -1.71 -51.48
CA ALA A 352 -6.48 -0.91 -50.88
C ALA A 352 -5.76 -0.10 -51.99
N PRO A 353 -4.64 0.59 -51.71
CA PRO A 353 -4.50 1.96 -51.21
C PRO A 353 -3.90 2.92 -52.26
N PRO A 354 -3.61 4.19 -51.93
CA PRO A 354 -2.41 4.81 -52.51
C PRO A 354 -1.56 5.63 -51.52
N THR A 355 -0.25 5.49 -51.69
CA THR A 355 0.80 6.50 -51.43
C THR A 355 1.62 6.62 -52.74
N PRO A 356 2.61 7.53 -52.92
CA PRO A 356 2.97 8.78 -52.23
C PRO A 356 3.09 9.99 -53.20
N HIS A 357 3.10 11.23 -52.68
CA HIS A 357 3.70 12.36 -53.40
C HIS A 357 4.56 13.23 -52.47
N THR A 358 5.71 13.60 -53.03
CA THR A 358 6.89 14.24 -52.46
C THR A 358 6.85 15.76 -52.67
N GLN A 359 7.55 16.49 -51.78
CA GLN A 359 8.18 17.81 -51.99
C GLN A 359 7.30 19.07 -52.12
N GLN A 360 7.50 20.03 -51.20
CA GLN A 360 8.19 21.31 -51.49
C GLN A 360 8.15 22.27 -50.27
N ASP A 361 9.34 22.62 -49.75
CA ASP A 361 9.62 23.92 -49.10
C ASP A 361 9.89 24.97 -50.19
N PRO A 362 9.59 26.28 -50.00
CA PRO A 362 10.60 27.19 -49.42
C PRO A 362 10.11 28.45 -48.61
N ILE A 363 10.83 28.75 -47.49
CA ILE A 363 11.64 29.97 -47.13
C ILE A 363 11.06 31.41 -47.40
N PRO A 364 11.40 32.53 -46.68
CA PRO A 364 11.64 32.85 -45.24
C PRO A 364 10.98 34.19 -44.77
N ALA A 365 11.19 34.59 -43.50
CA ALA A 365 11.44 36.00 -43.17
C ALA A 365 12.52 36.14 -42.08
N LYS A 366 13.49 37.01 -42.36
CA LYS A 366 14.72 37.31 -41.64
C LYS A 366 14.59 38.72 -41.04
N ARG A 367 15.13 38.98 -39.84
CA ARG A 367 16.10 40.06 -39.50
C ARG A 367 16.13 40.30 -37.97
N GLN A 368 17.27 40.00 -37.32
CA GLN A 368 18.33 40.93 -36.85
C GLN A 368 18.00 41.49 -35.45
N SER A 369 18.87 41.55 -34.43
CA SER A 369 20.32 41.69 -34.41
C SER A 369 20.91 41.28 -33.04
N LEU A 370 22.16 40.80 -33.10
CA LEU A 370 23.30 40.89 -32.16
C LEU A 370 23.09 41.77 -30.91
N LEU A 371 23.56 41.39 -29.72
CA LEU A 371 24.98 41.33 -29.34
C LEU A 371 25.28 40.30 -28.23
N ARG A 372 26.55 39.90 -28.24
CA ARG A 372 27.22 38.82 -27.51
C ARG A 372 27.99 39.40 -26.27
N PRO A 373 28.80 38.62 -25.52
CA PRO A 373 28.70 38.47 -24.06
C PRO A 373 29.85 39.15 -23.28
N GLY A 374 29.80 39.10 -21.94
CA GLY A 374 31.01 39.23 -21.11
C GLY A 374 30.78 39.40 -19.60
N PRO A 375 31.76 39.02 -18.75
CA PRO A 375 31.56 38.55 -17.37
C PRO A 375 32.17 39.44 -16.27
N LEU A 376 31.77 39.27 -14.99
CA LEU A 376 32.47 39.70 -13.75
C LEU A 376 31.68 39.10 -12.56
N ALA A 377 32.17 38.14 -11.77
CA ALA A 377 33.27 38.14 -10.80
C ALA A 377 33.02 38.97 -9.52
N LEU A 378 33.24 38.29 -8.37
CA LEU A 378 33.54 38.76 -7.00
C LEU A 378 32.38 39.19 -6.07
N LEU A 379 32.16 38.40 -5.01
CA LEU A 379 32.69 38.75 -3.69
C LEU A 379 32.84 37.53 -2.77
N SER A 380 33.97 37.50 -2.07
CA SER A 380 34.40 36.48 -1.11
C SER A 380 34.82 37.16 0.20
N ALA A 381 34.75 36.38 1.30
CA ALA A 381 35.54 36.45 2.54
C ALA A 381 34.93 37.12 3.79
N LEU A 382 34.76 36.28 4.84
CA LEU A 382 35.26 36.39 6.24
C LEU A 382 34.39 35.44 7.11
N LEU A 383 34.89 34.39 7.76
CA LEU A 383 35.96 34.37 8.75
C LEU A 383 36.71 33.01 8.81
N ALA A 384 38.03 33.12 8.92
CA ALA A 384 38.93 32.10 9.43
C ALA A 384 39.66 32.67 10.67
N GLY A 385 39.98 31.79 11.63
CA GLY A 385 40.92 32.05 12.73
C GLY A 385 40.55 31.21 13.96
N GLY A 386 41.40 30.35 14.53
CA GLY A 386 42.82 30.07 14.30
C GLY A 386 43.28 28.91 15.20
N ILE A 387 44.43 28.32 14.86
CA ILE A 387 45.11 27.20 15.56
C ILE A 387 46.34 27.74 16.31
N GLY A 388 46.68 27.14 17.47
CA GLY A 388 48.03 27.10 18.08
C GLY A 388 48.03 27.35 19.61
N ALA A 389 48.06 26.33 20.47
CA ALA A 389 49.15 25.44 20.91
C ALA A 389 50.10 26.03 21.98
N VAL A 390 50.06 25.47 23.21
CA VAL A 390 51.20 25.38 24.16
C VAL A 390 51.11 24.06 24.92
N THR A 391 52.23 23.34 24.96
CA THR A 391 52.50 22.06 25.63
C THR A 391 53.09 22.27 27.03
N GLN A 392 52.77 21.39 28.00
CA GLN A 392 53.77 20.59 28.77
C GLN A 392 53.13 19.70 29.87
N LEU A 393 53.40 18.39 29.73
CA LEU A 393 53.86 17.39 30.70
C LEU A 393 53.21 17.27 32.10
N ALA A 394 52.52 16.15 32.33
CA ALA A 394 52.84 15.22 33.42
C ALA A 394 52.31 13.81 33.07
N GLU A 395 53.22 12.84 33.08
CA GLU A 395 52.94 11.42 33.03
C GLU A 395 52.09 11.01 34.25
N THR A 396 51.02 10.26 34.03
CA THR A 396 50.68 8.98 34.71
C THR A 396 49.20 8.64 34.49
N SER A 397 48.92 7.34 34.47
CA SER A 397 47.59 6.69 34.39
C SER A 397 47.02 6.44 32.99
N SER A 398 47.68 5.53 32.27
CA SER A 398 47.03 4.68 31.27
C SER A 398 46.15 3.64 31.97
N ALA A 399 44.93 4.01 32.38
CA ALA A 399 43.87 3.08 32.76
C ALA A 399 42.50 3.79 32.91
N GLU A 400 42.12 4.73 32.04
CA GLU A 400 40.80 5.37 32.12
C GLU A 400 40.44 6.03 30.77
N SER A 401 40.26 5.21 29.73
CA SER A 401 39.68 5.67 28.46
C SER A 401 38.85 4.55 27.82
N ALA A 402 37.90 4.05 28.61
CA ALA A 402 36.84 3.13 28.18
C ALA A 402 35.53 3.37 28.97
N GLY A 403 35.34 4.56 29.55
CA GLY A 403 34.23 4.85 30.47
C GLY A 403 33.51 6.18 30.24
N GLN A 404 33.79 6.90 29.15
CA GLN A 404 33.15 8.20 28.86
C GLN A 404 32.45 8.19 27.48
N ALA A 405 31.48 7.29 27.36
CA ALA A 405 30.37 7.40 26.41
C ALA A 405 29.02 7.04 27.07
N ALA A 406 28.98 6.90 28.40
CA ALA A 406 27.81 6.45 29.15
C ALA A 406 27.55 7.38 30.36
N ASP A 407 27.27 8.66 30.10
CA ASP A 407 26.57 9.50 31.08
C ASP A 407 25.91 10.71 30.40
N ALA A 408 24.96 10.44 29.49
CA ALA A 408 23.84 11.33 29.29
C ALA A 408 22.66 10.60 29.95
N THR A 409 22.22 11.07 31.11
CA THR A 409 21.02 10.57 31.78
C THR A 409 19.84 10.80 30.85
N ASP A 410 19.46 9.77 30.10
CA ASP A 410 18.26 9.79 29.27
C ASP A 410 17.07 9.92 30.21
N VAL A 411 16.53 11.14 30.29
CA VAL A 411 15.37 11.40 31.14
C VAL A 411 14.18 10.65 30.55
N TRP A 412 13.66 9.68 31.28
CA TRP A 412 12.48 8.91 30.88
C TRP A 412 11.22 9.76 31.07
N SER A 413 10.40 9.87 30.03
CA SER A 413 9.11 10.54 30.04
C SER A 413 7.98 9.51 30.13
N PRO A 414 6.93 9.77 30.94
CA PRO A 414 5.72 8.96 30.95
C PRO A 414 4.86 9.24 29.71
N HIS A 415 4.36 8.17 29.10
CA HIS A 415 3.37 8.18 28.04
C HIS A 415 2.12 7.44 28.52
N PRO A 416 1.11 8.16 29.05
CA PRO A 416 -0.12 7.54 29.52
C PRO A 416 -0.98 7.10 28.33
N GLU A 417 -1.42 5.84 28.35
CA GLU A 417 -2.34 5.26 27.37
C GLU A 417 -3.65 4.88 28.11
N PRO A 418 -4.58 5.84 28.26
CA PRO A 418 -5.78 5.67 29.10
C PRO A 418 -6.67 4.54 28.60
N ASP A 419 -6.83 4.39 27.28
CA ASP A 419 -7.65 3.35 26.66
C ASP A 419 -7.06 1.93 26.79
N MET A 420 -5.81 1.84 27.25
CA MET A 420 -5.13 0.59 27.57
C MET A 420 -4.96 0.40 29.08
N ALA A 421 -5.36 1.38 29.91
CA ALA A 421 -5.07 1.40 31.34
C ALA A 421 -3.58 1.13 31.65
N ALA A 422 -2.69 1.75 30.86
CA ALA A 422 -1.25 1.56 30.99
C ALA A 422 -0.48 2.89 30.88
N VAL A 423 0.72 2.93 31.44
CA VAL A 423 1.68 4.03 31.29
C VAL A 423 2.99 3.44 30.82
N LEU A 424 3.37 3.74 29.58
CA LEU A 424 4.66 3.35 29.02
C LEU A 424 5.65 4.48 29.31
N HIS A 425 6.84 4.16 29.82
CA HIS A 425 7.90 5.14 29.98
C HIS A 425 8.94 4.94 28.89
N LEU A 426 9.31 6.01 28.18
CA LEU A 426 10.32 6.00 27.11
C LEU A 426 11.25 7.21 27.23
N PRO A 427 12.45 7.19 26.63
CA PRO A 427 13.29 8.38 26.55
C PRO A 427 12.58 9.57 25.90
N ARG A 428 12.95 10.81 26.29
CA ARG A 428 12.24 12.04 25.85
C ARG A 428 12.13 12.24 24.35
N HIS A 429 13.00 11.62 23.56
CA HIS A 429 13.01 11.74 22.10
C HIS A 429 12.03 10.75 21.42
N TYR A 430 11.33 9.90 22.17
CA TYR A 430 10.26 9.08 21.62
C TYR A 430 8.93 9.85 21.54
N ARG A 431 8.25 9.71 20.40
CA ARG A 431 6.88 10.19 20.20
C ARG A 431 5.96 9.08 19.72
N PRO A 432 4.65 9.15 20.04
CA PRO A 432 3.67 8.32 19.39
C PRO A 432 3.66 8.63 17.88
N LEU A 433 3.68 7.58 17.06
CA LEU A 433 3.64 7.62 15.60
C LEU A 433 2.32 7.15 15.03
N ASP A 434 1.64 6.22 15.71
CA ASP A 434 0.42 5.60 15.22
C ASP A 434 -0.38 4.99 16.38
N ARG A 435 -1.71 5.00 16.24
CA ARG A 435 -2.65 4.32 17.12
C ARG A 435 -3.69 3.59 16.29
N THR A 436 -3.88 2.30 16.56
CA THR A 436 -4.84 1.44 15.86
C THR A 436 -5.64 0.59 16.84
N GLY A 437 -6.78 0.08 16.39
CA GLY A 437 -7.69 -0.73 17.20
C GLY A 437 -8.62 0.10 18.12
N SER A 438 -9.59 -0.57 18.72
CA SER A 438 -10.61 0.00 19.60
C SER A 438 -11.14 -1.06 20.58
N ALA A 439 -12.17 -0.73 21.36
CA ALA A 439 -12.85 -1.73 22.20
C ALA A 439 -13.44 -2.90 21.41
N THR A 440 -13.96 -2.63 20.20
CA THR A 440 -14.57 -3.64 19.32
C THR A 440 -13.60 -4.21 18.28
N ASP A 441 -12.40 -3.63 18.15
CA ASP A 441 -11.38 -4.00 17.17
C ASP A 441 -10.04 -4.21 17.87
N GLN A 442 -9.80 -5.42 18.36
CA GLN A 442 -8.65 -5.76 19.19
C GLN A 442 -7.53 -6.39 18.35
N PRO A 443 -6.24 -6.15 18.67
CA PRO A 443 -5.75 -5.35 19.79
C PRO A 443 -5.75 -3.84 19.53
N ARG A 444 -5.91 -3.08 20.61
CA ARG A 444 -5.47 -1.68 20.59
C ARG A 444 -3.94 -1.65 20.53
N THR A 445 -3.38 -0.79 19.69
CA THR A 445 -1.94 -0.70 19.48
C THR A 445 -1.49 0.75 19.47
N VAL A 446 -0.39 1.06 20.15
CA VAL A 446 0.31 2.34 20.01
C VAL A 446 1.74 2.08 19.58
N LEU A 447 2.19 2.76 18.52
CA LEU A 447 3.55 2.76 18.04
C LEU A 447 4.25 4.04 18.45
N TYR A 448 5.49 3.93 18.93
CA TYR A 448 6.39 5.03 19.23
C TYR A 448 7.66 4.87 18.41
N GLY A 449 8.22 6.00 17.99
CA GLY A 449 9.51 6.03 17.29
C GLY A 449 10.43 7.08 17.88
N ASP A 450 11.72 6.82 17.74
CA ASP A 450 12.79 7.77 18.04
C ASP A 450 12.83 8.87 16.97
N GLU A 451 12.62 10.13 17.38
CA GLU A 451 12.68 11.32 16.51
C GLU A 451 14.08 11.55 15.89
N ARG A 452 15.15 11.00 16.47
CA ARG A 452 16.52 11.19 15.99
C ARG A 452 16.86 10.31 14.79
N THR A 453 16.51 9.02 14.87
CA THR A 453 16.97 8.01 13.90
C THR A 453 15.82 7.29 13.19
N GLY A 454 14.66 7.12 13.85
CA GLY A 454 13.53 6.33 13.35
C GLY A 454 13.79 4.83 13.16
N THR A 455 14.97 4.32 13.57
CA THR A 455 15.39 2.92 13.32
C THR A 455 14.91 1.95 14.40
N ILE A 456 14.73 2.45 15.61
CA ILE A 456 14.19 1.73 16.77
C ILE A 456 12.72 2.09 16.92
N GLN A 457 11.87 1.07 16.92
CA GLN A 457 10.43 1.22 17.07
C GLN A 457 9.96 0.51 18.33
N VAL A 458 9.19 1.21 19.16
CA VAL A 458 8.58 0.65 20.37
C VAL A 458 7.08 0.56 20.16
N ARG A 459 6.48 -0.61 20.34
CA ARG A 459 5.04 -0.82 20.16
C ARG A 459 4.44 -1.42 21.42
N LEU A 460 3.32 -0.87 21.89
CA LEU A 460 2.51 -1.45 22.94
C LEU A 460 1.19 -1.94 22.35
N LEU A 461 0.88 -3.22 22.54
CA LEU A 461 -0.40 -3.81 22.16
C LEU A 461 -1.18 -4.17 23.42
N PHE A 462 -2.51 -4.10 23.33
CA PHE A 462 -3.42 -4.36 24.42
C PHE A 462 -4.65 -5.11 23.92
N TRP A 463 -5.00 -6.18 24.63
CA TRP A 463 -6.26 -6.92 24.46
C TRP A 463 -7.09 -6.85 25.74
N ASP A 464 -8.37 -6.48 25.60
CA ASP A 464 -9.35 -6.53 26.71
C ASP A 464 -9.53 -7.96 27.25
N LYS A 465 -9.24 -8.97 26.43
CA LYS A 465 -9.22 -10.38 26.81
C LYS A 465 -8.07 -11.11 26.13
N ALA A 466 -7.29 -11.84 26.89
CA ALA A 466 -6.12 -12.57 26.44
C ALA A 466 -6.49 -13.59 25.34
N PRO A 467 -5.93 -13.48 24.13
CA PRO A 467 -6.20 -14.43 23.06
C PRO A 467 -5.59 -15.81 23.33
N ALA A 468 -4.54 -15.88 24.13
CA ALA A 468 -3.82 -17.11 24.50
C ALA A 468 -3.04 -16.94 25.82
N SER A 469 -2.31 -17.97 26.25
CA SER A 469 -1.34 -17.81 27.34
C SER A 469 -0.16 -16.93 26.91
N PRO A 470 0.57 -16.24 27.82
CA PRO A 470 1.75 -15.47 27.45
C PRO A 470 2.80 -16.30 26.68
N ALA A 471 2.96 -17.57 27.03
CA ALA A 471 3.90 -18.47 26.35
C ALA A 471 3.42 -18.86 24.94
N ASP A 472 2.12 -19.06 24.72
CA ASP A 472 1.56 -19.32 23.39
C ASP A 472 1.63 -18.08 22.51
N GLN A 473 1.26 -16.91 23.05
CA GLN A 473 1.36 -15.63 22.35
C GLN A 473 2.82 -15.31 21.95
N ALA A 474 3.78 -15.65 22.80
CA ALA A 474 5.19 -15.56 22.47
C ALA A 474 5.55 -16.45 21.26
N ARG A 475 4.96 -17.64 21.14
CA ARG A 475 5.19 -18.59 20.04
C ARG A 475 4.52 -18.22 18.72
N THR A 476 3.44 -17.43 18.73
CA THR A 476 2.78 -16.94 17.51
C THR A 476 3.70 -16.08 16.62
N ALA A 477 4.90 -15.68 17.12
CA ALA A 477 5.95 -14.98 16.38
C ALA A 477 6.53 -15.71 15.16
N GLN A 478 6.22 -16.99 14.96
CA GLN A 478 6.81 -17.80 13.90
C GLN A 478 6.63 -17.19 12.48
N GLU A 479 5.77 -16.17 12.36
CA GLU A 479 5.55 -15.34 11.17
C GLU A 479 6.78 -14.49 10.72
N THR A 480 7.77 -14.20 11.57
CA THR A 480 8.99 -13.45 11.16
C THR A 480 10.14 -14.34 10.65
N GLY A 481 9.96 -15.67 10.63
CA GLY A 481 10.96 -16.62 10.12
C GLY A 481 12.30 -16.65 10.90
N GLY A 482 12.34 -16.05 12.09
CA GLY A 482 13.56 -15.83 12.86
C GLY A 482 13.84 -16.84 13.98
N GLU A 483 15.11 -16.96 14.39
CA GLU A 483 15.48 -17.72 15.58
C GLU A 483 14.99 -16.99 16.83
N THR A 484 14.13 -17.63 17.62
CA THR A 484 13.50 -17.03 18.80
C THR A 484 13.92 -17.74 20.09
N ARG A 485 14.38 -16.97 21.08
CA ARG A 485 14.63 -17.45 22.44
C ARG A 485 13.50 -17.02 23.36
N TYR A 486 13.00 -17.97 24.15
CA TYR A 486 11.88 -17.76 25.06
C TYR A 486 12.29 -17.90 26.51
N ALA A 487 11.73 -17.05 27.36
CA ALA A 487 11.83 -17.18 28.81
C ALA A 487 10.48 -16.86 29.47
N ARG A 488 10.02 -17.72 30.38
CA ARG A 488 8.90 -17.37 31.26
C ARG A 488 9.40 -16.43 32.35
N THR A 489 8.62 -15.40 32.66
CA THR A 489 8.96 -14.41 33.69
C THR A 489 7.69 -13.93 34.42
N GLY A 490 7.83 -12.95 35.31
CA GLY A 490 6.71 -12.22 35.89
C GLY A 490 6.99 -10.73 35.88
N VAL A 491 5.95 -9.92 35.66
CA VAL A 491 6.03 -8.45 35.69
C VAL A 491 4.93 -7.95 36.60
N GLN A 492 5.30 -7.20 37.65
CA GLN A 492 4.35 -6.65 38.64
C GLN A 492 3.41 -7.70 39.29
N GLY A 493 3.88 -8.94 39.41
CA GLY A 493 3.10 -10.06 39.96
C GLY A 493 2.23 -10.80 38.95
N HIS A 494 2.18 -10.34 37.70
CA HIS A 494 1.44 -10.97 36.61
C HIS A 494 2.28 -12.00 35.85
N GLU A 495 1.62 -13.00 35.27
CA GLU A 495 2.26 -13.99 34.41
C GLU A 495 2.79 -13.31 33.14
N ALA A 496 4.05 -13.56 32.80
CA ALA A 496 4.66 -12.96 31.62
C ALA A 496 5.59 -13.91 30.86
N ALA A 497 5.85 -13.58 29.60
CA ALA A 497 6.83 -14.24 28.77
C ALA A 497 7.68 -13.22 28.02
N LEU A 498 8.97 -13.52 27.90
CA LEU A 498 9.91 -12.80 27.06
C LEU A 498 10.17 -13.62 25.80
N ALA A 499 10.23 -12.93 24.66
CA ALA A 499 10.70 -13.49 23.41
C ALA A 499 11.75 -12.55 22.80
N ASP A 500 12.89 -13.12 22.44
CA ASP A 500 13.98 -12.41 21.74
C ASP A 500 14.18 -13.09 20.38
N THR A 501 13.77 -12.40 19.33
CA THR A 501 13.75 -12.94 17.97
C THR A 501 14.79 -12.23 17.12
N THR A 502 15.74 -12.98 16.57
CA THR A 502 16.57 -12.47 15.47
C THR A 502 15.92 -12.85 14.15
N TYR A 503 15.65 -11.88 13.30
CA TYR A 503 15.08 -12.10 11.98
C TYR A 503 15.77 -11.22 10.93
N ARG A 504 15.58 -11.50 9.64
CA ARG A 504 16.11 -10.65 8.56
C ARG A 504 14.99 -9.85 7.92
N ARG A 505 15.23 -8.56 7.67
CA ARG A 505 14.36 -7.70 6.88
C ARG A 505 15.17 -7.16 5.71
N GLY A 506 15.13 -7.85 4.57
CA GLY A 506 16.07 -7.62 3.48
C GLY A 506 17.47 -8.11 3.86
N GLU A 507 18.51 -7.33 3.56
CA GLU A 507 19.91 -7.64 3.90
C GLU A 507 20.27 -7.27 5.35
N THR A 508 19.42 -6.51 6.03
CA THR A 508 19.71 -6.03 7.38
C THR A 508 19.16 -7.01 8.42
N PRO A 509 20.02 -7.64 9.24
CA PRO A 509 19.55 -8.43 10.36
C PRO A 509 18.89 -7.49 11.38
N ARG A 510 17.79 -7.95 11.98
CA ARG A 510 17.03 -7.22 12.98
C ARG A 510 16.81 -8.09 14.20
N ARG A 511 16.62 -7.43 15.34
CA ARG A 511 16.31 -8.05 16.61
C ARG A 511 15.00 -7.47 17.12
N LEU A 512 14.08 -8.35 17.48
CA LEU A 512 12.77 -8.02 18.02
C LEU A 512 12.68 -8.60 19.43
N MET A 513 12.66 -7.71 20.42
CA MET A 513 12.44 -8.07 21.81
C MET A 513 10.98 -7.84 22.18
N ARG A 514 10.37 -8.81 22.85
CA ARG A 514 8.97 -8.79 23.23
C ARG A 514 8.79 -9.16 24.69
N LEU A 515 7.89 -8.46 25.36
CA LEU A 515 7.35 -8.80 26.66
C LEU A 515 5.84 -8.96 26.53
N ILE A 516 5.33 -10.14 26.86
CA ILE A 516 3.90 -10.44 26.90
C ILE A 516 3.50 -10.59 28.35
N VAL A 517 2.53 -9.81 28.83
CA VAL A 517 2.02 -9.85 30.21
C VAL A 517 0.53 -10.15 30.18
N ARG A 518 0.07 -11.11 30.99
CA ARG A 518 -1.35 -11.35 31.22
C ARG A 518 -1.71 -11.03 32.67
N THR A 519 -2.65 -10.12 32.85
CA THR A 519 -3.16 -9.71 34.16
C THR A 519 -4.14 -10.74 34.73
N ASP A 520 -4.46 -10.62 36.02
CA ASP A 520 -5.36 -11.55 36.71
C ASP A 520 -6.81 -11.45 36.24
N ASP A 521 -7.21 -10.30 35.70
CA ASP A 521 -8.51 -10.04 35.06
C ASP A 521 -8.54 -10.45 33.57
N ASP A 522 -7.57 -11.25 33.14
CA ASP A 522 -7.44 -11.82 31.79
C ASP A 522 -7.21 -10.79 30.68
N ARG A 523 -6.77 -9.56 30.98
CA ARG A 523 -6.25 -8.64 29.96
C ARG A 523 -4.83 -9.03 29.54
N MET A 524 -4.43 -8.68 28.32
CA MET A 524 -3.08 -8.94 27.82
C MET A 524 -2.41 -7.68 27.29
N TYR A 525 -1.15 -7.51 27.65
CA TYR A 525 -0.27 -6.46 27.16
C TYR A 525 0.90 -7.09 26.41
N GLU A 526 1.31 -6.48 25.30
CA GLU A 526 2.52 -6.88 24.59
C GLU A 526 3.36 -5.65 24.23
N LEU A 527 4.52 -5.53 24.88
CA LEU A 527 5.55 -4.54 24.55
C LEU A 527 6.52 -5.16 23.54
N ARG A 528 6.72 -4.49 22.40
CA ARG A 528 7.65 -4.88 21.35
C ARG A 528 8.68 -3.78 21.11
N VAL A 529 9.95 -4.14 20.98
CA VAL A 529 11.00 -3.22 20.53
C VAL A 529 11.77 -3.86 19.39
N ASP A 530 11.75 -3.20 18.24
CA ASP A 530 12.36 -3.68 17.01
C ASP A 530 13.55 -2.79 16.64
N MET A 531 14.72 -3.39 16.46
CA MET A 531 15.98 -2.69 16.22
C MET A 531 16.84 -3.41 15.16
N PRO A 532 17.74 -2.71 14.44
CA PRO A 532 18.77 -3.36 13.65
C PRO A 532 19.70 -4.19 14.56
N LYS A 533 20.18 -5.34 14.08
CA LYS A 533 21.09 -6.23 14.78
C LYS A 533 22.52 -6.02 14.29
N GLY A 534 23.49 -6.08 15.18
CA GLY A 534 24.91 -5.91 14.88
C GLY A 534 25.31 -4.45 14.61
N THR A 535 24.49 -3.49 15.02
CA THR A 535 24.75 -2.05 14.88
C THR A 535 24.72 -1.38 16.26
N PRO A 536 25.24 -0.15 16.43
CA PRO A 536 25.15 0.58 17.69
C PRO A 536 23.71 0.75 18.21
N GLU A 537 22.73 0.82 17.29
CA GLU A 537 21.31 0.89 17.61
C GLU A 537 20.76 -0.38 18.26
N GLU A 538 21.46 -1.53 18.19
CA GLU A 538 21.08 -2.73 18.92
C GLU A 538 21.25 -2.54 20.44
N GLU A 539 22.34 -1.89 20.87
CA GLU A 539 22.59 -1.61 22.29
C GLU A 539 21.58 -0.59 22.81
N GLU A 540 21.32 0.46 22.03
CA GLU A 540 20.29 1.46 22.34
C GLU A 540 18.91 0.83 22.43
N GLY A 541 18.51 0.02 21.43
CA GLY A 541 17.21 -0.65 21.42
C GLY A 541 17.05 -1.66 22.56
N THR A 542 18.12 -2.36 22.94
CA THR A 542 18.12 -3.26 24.11
C THR A 542 17.90 -2.46 25.40
N SER A 543 18.61 -1.33 25.57
CA SER A 543 18.44 -0.43 26.72
C SER A 543 17.02 0.15 26.80
N VAL A 544 16.45 0.55 25.66
CA VAL A 544 15.07 1.04 25.55
C VAL A 544 14.08 -0.06 25.96
N PHE A 545 14.25 -1.28 25.49
CA PHE A 545 13.39 -2.41 25.86
C PHE A 545 13.44 -2.69 27.37
N GLU A 546 14.63 -2.81 27.95
CA GLU A 546 14.79 -3.09 29.37
C GLU A 546 14.21 -1.95 30.24
N GLY A 547 14.51 -0.71 29.90
CA GLY A 547 14.03 0.43 30.66
C GLY A 547 12.52 0.63 30.56
N ALA A 548 11.92 0.37 29.39
CA ALA A 548 10.47 0.40 29.18
C ALA A 548 9.77 -0.76 29.89
N ARG A 549 10.33 -1.98 29.84
CA ARG A 549 9.82 -3.16 30.57
C ARG A 549 9.76 -2.89 32.07
N ASP A 550 10.85 -2.38 32.65
CA ASP A 550 10.97 -2.21 34.10
C ASP A 550 10.07 -1.08 34.63
N ARG A 551 9.64 -0.16 33.76
CA ARG A 551 8.80 1.01 34.08
C ARG A 551 7.39 0.93 33.51
N LEU A 552 7.00 -0.19 32.87
CA LEU A 552 5.67 -0.35 32.30
C LEU A 552 4.64 -0.36 33.44
N GLY A 553 3.87 0.71 33.60
CA GLY A 553 2.82 0.78 34.62
C GLY A 553 1.53 0.18 34.09
N ILE A 554 1.08 -0.96 34.64
CA ILE A 554 -0.25 -1.52 34.35
C ILE A 554 -1.20 -1.09 35.48
N VAL A 555 -2.27 -0.37 35.15
CA VAL A 555 -3.25 0.06 36.14
C VAL A 555 -4.14 -1.13 36.49
N LYS A 556 -4.17 -1.47 37.79
CA LYS A 556 -5.08 -2.49 38.32
C LYS A 556 -6.52 -2.03 38.07
N GLY A 557 -7.29 -2.89 37.39
CA GLY A 557 -8.71 -2.68 37.10
C GLY A 557 -9.57 -2.78 38.36
#